data_AF-A0A1Y1ZKT8-F1
#
_entry.id   AF-A0A1Y1ZKT8-F1
#
_cell.length_a   1.000
_cell.length_b   1.000
_cell.length_c   1.000
_cell.angle_alpha   90.00
_cell.angle_beta   90.00
_cell.angle_gamma   90.00
#
_symmetry.space_group_name_H-M   'P 1'
#
loop_
_entity.id
_entity.type
_entity.pdbx_description
1 polymer ?
#
loop_
_entity_poly.entity_id
_entity_poly.type
_entity_poly.pdbx_seq_one_letter_code
_entity_poly.pdbx_strand_id
1 'polypeptide(L)'
;MRSISFVVALLFALVSSTYAWPEIHVLEARKGGKGNGTANGNSVNRACRKMAKLESITALAANQTKLDAMVAKGRLNATEVEAIKAKAANATTELQTMQGNTTFVTECAVIGAHQKVVGQCKAMKSLAKLSDLANNATAMAALASKKQLNETQMAKLQEKIGNATTKLKEMQANTTLTDLCASQQKAKAGDASASTSATQAQSTGGSAAKGAAAGLSAQSAPYIFVPLLAGVFAMLL
;
A
#
# COMPACT_ATOMS: atom_id res chain seq x y z
N MET A 1 -19.27 11.65 -36.79
CA MET A 1 -19.24 10.77 -35.60
C MET A 1 -19.04 9.31 -36.02
N ARG A 2 -17.81 8.87 -36.35
CA ARG A 2 -17.52 7.46 -36.72
C ARG A 2 -16.17 6.91 -36.21
N SER A 3 -15.33 7.74 -35.59
CA SER A 3 -13.98 7.38 -35.12
C SER A 3 -13.93 6.76 -33.72
N ILE A 4 -14.91 7.04 -32.85
CA ILE A 4 -14.86 6.65 -31.43
C ILE A 4 -15.07 5.13 -31.26
N SER A 5 -15.91 4.49 -32.10
CA SER A 5 -16.18 3.05 -32.02
C SER A 5 -14.95 2.17 -32.27
N PHE A 6 -14.00 2.62 -33.11
CA PHE A 6 -12.78 1.85 -33.40
C PHE A 6 -11.82 1.80 -32.20
N VAL A 7 -11.69 2.89 -31.43
CA VAL A 7 -10.81 2.93 -30.25
C VAL A 7 -11.35 2.04 -29.13
N VAL A 8 -12.66 2.02 -28.92
CA VAL A 8 -13.30 1.15 -27.92
C VAL A 8 -13.17 -0.34 -28.29
N ALA A 9 -13.35 -0.69 -29.57
CA ALA A 9 -13.16 -2.06 -30.03
C ALA A 9 -11.71 -2.57 -29.86
N LEU A 10 -10.72 -1.71 -30.12
CA LEU A 10 -9.30 -2.07 -30.02
C LEU A 10 -8.85 -2.23 -28.55
N LEU A 11 -9.43 -1.47 -27.62
CA LEU A 11 -9.19 -1.64 -26.17
C LEU A 11 -9.76 -2.96 -25.63
N PHE A 12 -10.90 -3.44 -26.13
CA PHE A 12 -11.47 -4.73 -25.69
C PHE A 12 -10.69 -5.94 -26.22
N ALA A 13 -10.01 -5.82 -27.36
CA ALA A 13 -9.20 -6.90 -27.93
C ALA A 13 -7.89 -7.19 -27.16
N LEU A 14 -7.39 -6.22 -26.37
CA LEU A 14 -6.14 -6.36 -25.60
C LEU A 14 -6.30 -7.04 -24.23
N VAL A 15 -7.53 -7.22 -23.75
CA VAL A 15 -7.81 -7.79 -22.40
C VAL A 15 -7.94 -9.33 -22.43
N SER A 16 -8.15 -9.93 -23.60
CA SER A 16 -8.35 -11.39 -23.74
C SER A 16 -7.05 -12.20 -23.95
N SER A 17 -5.92 -11.55 -24.26
CA SER A 17 -4.64 -12.23 -24.55
C SER A 17 -3.76 -12.54 -23.33
N THR A 18 -4.19 -12.21 -22.10
CA THR A 18 -3.40 -12.38 -20.87
C THR A 18 -3.48 -13.77 -20.21
N TYR A 19 -4.23 -14.72 -20.78
CA TYR A 19 -4.47 -16.05 -20.18
C TYR A 19 -3.45 -17.14 -20.55
N ALA A 20 -2.28 -16.76 -21.06
CA ALA A 20 -1.19 -17.69 -21.37
C ALA A 20 0.18 -17.15 -20.89
N TRP A 21 0.31 -16.94 -19.57
CA TRP A 21 1.62 -16.79 -18.93
C TRP A 21 2.03 -18.12 -18.30
N PRO A 22 3.19 -18.71 -18.67
CA PRO A 22 3.69 -19.90 -17.99
C PRO A 22 4.05 -19.57 -16.53
N GLU A 23 3.95 -20.56 -15.65
CA GLU A 23 4.34 -20.44 -14.24
C GLU A 23 5.85 -20.16 -14.11
N ILE A 24 6.20 -18.87 -14.07
CA ILE A 24 7.53 -18.43 -13.66
C ILE A 24 7.68 -18.65 -12.15
N HIS A 25 8.16 -19.84 -11.78
CA HIS A 25 8.71 -20.19 -10.47
C HIS A 25 9.99 -19.40 -10.13
N VAL A 26 10.00 -18.09 -10.38
CA VAL A 26 11.12 -17.19 -10.13
C VAL A 26 10.67 -16.21 -9.05
N LEU A 27 10.82 -16.63 -7.80
CA LEU A 27 11.19 -15.82 -6.63
C LEU A 27 11.16 -16.71 -5.37
N GLU A 28 11.87 -17.84 -5.41
CA GLU A 28 12.23 -18.53 -4.17
C GLU A 28 13.10 -17.58 -3.34
N ALA A 29 12.61 -17.18 -2.17
CA ALA A 29 13.30 -16.23 -1.32
C ALA A 29 14.63 -16.83 -0.85
N ARG A 30 15.75 -16.31 -1.40
CA ARG A 30 17.11 -16.82 -1.18
C ARG A 30 17.54 -16.70 0.29
N LYS A 31 17.09 -17.65 1.11
CA LYS A 31 17.32 -17.74 2.56
C LYS A 31 18.73 -18.30 2.83
N GLY A 32 19.75 -17.44 2.72
CA GLY A 32 21.13 -17.82 2.97
C GLY A 32 22.00 -16.63 3.35
N GLY A 33 22.24 -16.44 4.65
CA GLY A 33 23.10 -15.36 5.16
C GLY A 33 22.96 -15.13 6.67
N LYS A 34 23.66 -15.94 7.48
CA LYS A 34 23.88 -15.65 8.91
C LYS A 34 24.81 -14.44 9.02
N GLY A 35 24.39 -13.36 9.68
CA GLY A 35 25.27 -12.25 10.05
C GLY A 35 24.54 -10.95 10.39
N ASN A 36 24.69 -10.50 11.64
CA ASN A 36 24.33 -9.21 12.25
C ASN A 36 23.22 -8.34 11.60
N GLY A 37 22.14 -8.12 12.36
CA GLY A 37 21.03 -7.27 11.94
C GLY A 37 21.42 -5.80 11.78
N THR A 38 21.20 -5.25 10.58
CA THR A 38 20.96 -3.82 10.33
C THR A 38 20.20 -3.63 9.01
N ALA A 39 19.04 -2.99 9.09
CA ALA A 39 18.36 -2.23 8.03
C ALA A 39 18.25 -2.81 6.60
N ASN A 40 18.24 -4.13 6.39
CA ASN A 40 18.11 -4.70 5.04
C ASN A 40 16.65 -4.73 4.53
N GLY A 41 16.08 -3.54 4.31
CA GLY A 41 14.92 -3.42 3.43
C GLY A 41 15.30 -3.91 2.03
N ASN A 42 14.57 -4.92 1.54
CA ASN A 42 14.80 -5.60 0.26
C ASN A 42 15.27 -4.62 -0.83
N SER A 43 16.35 -4.95 -1.56
CA SER A 43 16.98 -4.05 -2.54
C SER A 43 15.96 -3.54 -3.57
N VAL A 44 15.07 -4.43 -4.02
CA VAL A 44 13.92 -4.13 -4.88
C VAL A 44 13.01 -3.05 -4.25
N ASN A 45 12.61 -3.21 -3.00
CA ASN A 45 11.77 -2.23 -2.29
C ASN A 45 12.45 -0.84 -2.18
N ARG A 46 13.77 -0.81 -1.95
CA ARG A 46 14.55 0.44 -1.97
C ARG A 46 14.53 1.08 -3.36
N ALA A 47 14.70 0.30 -4.42
CA ALA A 47 14.64 0.78 -5.80
C ALA A 47 13.22 1.25 -6.19
N CYS A 48 12.16 0.53 -5.83
CA CYS A 48 10.77 0.95 -6.06
C CYS A 48 10.41 2.25 -5.34
N ARG A 49 10.91 2.45 -4.11
CA ARG A 49 10.77 3.74 -3.39
C ARG A 49 11.53 4.86 -4.08
N LYS A 50 12.68 4.58 -4.70
CA LYS A 50 13.41 5.55 -5.51
C LYS A 50 12.57 5.93 -6.73
N MET A 51 12.07 4.95 -7.49
CA MET A 51 11.18 5.17 -8.64
C MET A 51 9.98 6.07 -8.28
N ALA A 52 9.21 5.69 -7.25
CA ALA A 52 8.06 6.47 -6.79
C ALA A 52 8.43 7.88 -6.28
N LYS A 53 9.64 8.06 -5.73
CA LYS A 53 10.14 9.39 -5.34
C LYS A 53 10.48 10.24 -6.57
N LEU A 54 11.14 9.66 -7.57
CA LEU A 54 11.42 10.34 -8.84
C LEU A 54 10.11 10.76 -9.51
N GLU A 55 9.14 9.84 -9.65
CA GLU A 55 7.79 10.12 -10.19
C GLU A 55 7.13 11.28 -9.45
N SER A 56 7.23 11.32 -8.12
CA SER A 56 6.66 12.39 -7.30
C SER A 56 7.32 13.75 -7.52
N ILE A 57 8.61 13.79 -7.86
CA ILE A 57 9.35 15.01 -8.18
C ILE A 57 9.00 15.48 -9.59
N THR A 58 8.96 14.58 -10.57
CA THR A 58 8.58 14.90 -11.95
C THR A 58 7.13 15.39 -12.04
N ALA A 59 6.19 14.71 -11.36
CA ALA A 59 4.79 15.15 -11.29
C ALA A 59 4.60 16.46 -10.51
N LEU A 60 5.47 16.77 -9.53
CA LEU A 60 5.45 18.07 -8.84
C LEU A 60 5.96 19.20 -9.73
N ALA A 61 7.06 18.97 -10.47
CA ALA A 61 7.64 19.94 -11.39
C ALA A 61 6.72 20.24 -12.59
N ALA A 62 5.98 19.23 -13.07
CA ALA A 62 4.99 19.39 -14.13
C ALA A 62 3.73 20.17 -13.68
N ASN A 63 3.49 20.32 -12.38
CA ASN A 63 2.32 21.02 -11.84
C ASN A 63 2.71 22.43 -11.36
N GLN A 64 2.83 23.36 -12.32
CA GLN A 64 3.21 24.75 -12.06
C GLN A 64 2.29 25.42 -11.04
N THR A 65 0.97 25.25 -11.14
CA THR A 65 -0.02 25.79 -10.18
C THR A 65 0.26 25.38 -8.73
N LYS A 66 0.71 24.14 -8.51
CA LYS A 66 1.05 23.63 -7.17
C LYS A 66 2.39 24.17 -6.67
N LEU A 67 3.35 24.43 -7.56
CA LEU A 67 4.59 25.14 -7.22
C LEU A 67 4.29 26.60 -6.83
N ASP A 68 3.53 27.31 -7.66
CA ASP A 68 3.13 28.70 -7.42
C ASP A 68 2.34 28.84 -6.11
N ALA A 69 1.41 27.91 -5.84
CA ALA A 69 0.66 27.85 -4.59
C ALA A 69 1.53 27.51 -3.35
N MET A 70 2.72 26.94 -3.53
CA MET A 70 3.70 26.78 -2.44
C MET A 70 4.57 28.03 -2.26
N VAL A 71 4.94 28.71 -3.34
CA VAL A 71 5.64 30.01 -3.29
C VAL A 71 4.75 31.06 -2.62
N ALA A 72 3.49 31.19 -3.03
CA ALA A 72 2.52 32.11 -2.44
C ALA A 72 2.22 31.83 -0.94
N LYS A 73 2.52 30.61 -0.47
CA LYS A 73 2.40 30.21 0.95
C LYS A 73 3.72 30.35 1.72
N GLY A 74 4.75 30.94 1.13
CA GLY A 74 6.09 31.07 1.73
C GLY A 74 6.77 29.73 2.02
N ARG A 75 6.39 28.65 1.31
CA ARG A 75 6.90 27.29 1.52
C ARG A 75 8.06 26.91 0.59
N LEU A 76 8.26 27.68 -0.46
CA LEU A 76 9.34 27.56 -1.44
C LEU A 76 9.70 28.95 -1.96
N ASN A 77 10.97 29.16 -2.26
CA ASN A 77 11.47 30.33 -2.97
C ASN A 77 11.63 30.05 -4.48
N ALA A 78 11.73 31.09 -5.31
CA ALA A 78 11.91 30.93 -6.76
C ALA A 78 13.13 30.04 -7.12
N THR A 79 14.25 30.22 -6.42
CA THR A 79 15.45 29.38 -6.57
C THR A 79 15.20 27.90 -6.24
N GLU A 80 14.32 27.61 -5.28
CA GLU A 80 13.96 26.23 -4.92
C GLU A 80 13.01 25.61 -5.94
N VAL A 81 12.13 26.40 -6.55
CA VAL A 81 11.29 25.96 -7.68
C VAL A 81 12.16 25.56 -8.87
N GLU A 82 13.14 26.38 -9.25
CA GLU A 82 14.09 26.03 -10.32
C GLU A 82 14.96 24.82 -9.94
N ALA A 83 15.37 24.69 -8.67
CA ALA A 83 16.06 23.48 -8.19
C ALA A 83 15.17 22.22 -8.24
N ILE A 84 13.85 22.35 -8.06
CA ILE A 84 12.89 21.24 -8.24
C ILE A 84 12.77 20.88 -9.73
N LYS A 85 12.66 21.86 -10.63
CA LYS A 85 12.64 21.62 -12.09
C LYS A 85 13.92 20.94 -12.58
N ALA A 86 15.09 21.42 -12.15
CA ALA A 86 16.38 20.79 -12.48
C ALA A 86 16.49 19.35 -11.95
N LYS A 87 16.01 19.10 -10.72
CA LYS A 87 15.93 17.73 -10.17
C LYS A 87 14.93 16.85 -10.92
N ALA A 88 13.84 17.41 -11.43
CA ALA A 88 12.86 16.69 -12.24
C ALA A 88 13.38 16.31 -13.63
N ALA A 89 14.20 17.16 -14.25
CA ALA A 89 14.89 16.80 -15.49
C ALA A 89 15.79 15.57 -15.28
N ASN A 90 16.67 15.61 -14.28
CA ASN A 90 17.51 14.46 -13.91
C ASN A 90 16.69 13.22 -13.52
N ALA A 91 15.60 13.41 -12.78
CA ALA A 91 14.70 12.33 -12.37
C ALA A 91 13.96 11.70 -13.57
N THR A 92 13.73 12.44 -14.65
CA THR A 92 13.10 11.93 -15.87
C THR A 92 14.03 10.98 -16.61
N THR A 93 15.31 11.34 -16.78
CA THR A 93 16.34 10.46 -17.37
C THR A 93 16.56 9.20 -16.52
N GLU A 94 16.59 9.35 -15.19
CA GLU A 94 16.72 8.21 -14.28
C GLU A 94 15.47 7.31 -14.31
N LEU A 95 14.26 7.89 -14.40
CA LEU A 95 13.02 7.12 -14.57
C LEU A 95 12.99 6.34 -15.87
N GLN A 96 13.34 6.95 -17.01
CA GLN A 96 13.40 6.26 -18.30
C GLN A 96 14.34 5.05 -18.23
N THR A 97 15.49 5.21 -17.57
CA THR A 97 16.45 4.12 -17.32
C THR A 97 15.84 3.01 -16.47
N MET A 98 15.15 3.35 -15.37
CA MET A 98 14.51 2.38 -14.47
C MET A 98 13.28 1.70 -15.10
N GLN A 99 12.54 2.41 -15.96
CA GLN A 99 11.35 1.93 -16.66
C GLN A 99 11.67 1.00 -17.84
N GLY A 100 12.91 1.02 -18.34
CA GLY A 100 13.37 0.08 -19.37
C GLY A 100 13.31 -1.40 -18.96
N ASN A 101 13.18 -1.70 -17.66
CA ASN A 101 12.92 -3.05 -17.16
C ASN A 101 11.44 -3.20 -16.76
N THR A 102 10.63 -3.78 -17.65
CA THR A 102 9.17 -3.94 -17.49
C THR A 102 8.78 -4.84 -16.32
N THR A 103 9.56 -5.89 -16.04
CA THR A 103 9.37 -6.77 -14.88
C THR A 103 9.54 -5.98 -13.58
N PHE A 104 10.61 -5.19 -13.48
CA PHE A 104 10.88 -4.34 -12.33
C PHE A 104 9.79 -3.28 -12.11
N VAL A 105 9.30 -2.64 -13.17
CA VAL A 105 8.15 -1.70 -13.07
C VAL A 105 6.91 -2.40 -12.53
N THR A 106 6.60 -3.60 -13.02
CA THR A 106 5.44 -4.40 -12.57
C THR A 106 5.55 -4.77 -11.10
N GLU A 107 6.72 -5.26 -10.64
CA GLU A 107 6.98 -5.52 -9.21
C GLU A 107 6.82 -4.26 -8.37
N CYS A 108 7.36 -3.13 -8.84
CA CYS A 108 7.25 -1.85 -8.15
C CYS A 108 5.83 -1.29 -8.10
N ALA A 109 4.98 -1.58 -9.08
CA ALA A 109 3.55 -1.23 -9.04
C ALA A 109 2.84 -2.00 -7.91
N VAL A 110 3.08 -3.31 -7.77
CA VAL A 110 2.51 -4.14 -6.69
C VAL A 110 3.03 -3.71 -5.31
N ILE A 111 4.35 -3.52 -5.19
CA ILE A 111 4.99 -3.02 -3.95
C ILE A 111 4.48 -1.62 -3.61
N GLY A 112 4.28 -0.75 -4.60
CA GLY A 112 3.74 0.59 -4.45
C GLY A 112 2.28 0.59 -3.97
N ALA A 113 1.44 -0.26 -4.56
CA ALA A 113 0.05 -0.45 -4.13
C ALA A 113 -0.01 -0.96 -2.67
N HIS A 114 0.76 -1.98 -2.32
CA HIS A 114 0.85 -2.47 -0.95
C HIS A 114 1.33 -1.37 0.02
N GLN A 115 2.35 -0.58 -0.36
CA GLN A 115 2.82 0.55 0.46
C GLN A 115 1.79 1.67 0.63
N LYS A 116 0.99 1.98 -0.39
CA LYS A 116 -0.14 2.93 -0.29
C LYS A 116 -1.16 2.44 0.74
N VAL A 117 -1.57 1.18 0.68
CA VAL A 117 -2.47 0.55 1.66
C VAL A 117 -1.86 0.60 3.07
N VAL A 118 -0.60 0.17 3.26
CA VAL A 118 0.11 0.26 4.55
C VAL A 118 0.11 1.69 5.09
N GLY A 119 0.31 2.68 4.21
CA GLY A 119 0.26 4.11 4.52
C GLY A 119 -1.13 4.55 4.98
N GLN A 120 -2.18 4.18 4.25
CA GLN A 120 -3.58 4.44 4.62
C GLN A 120 -3.94 3.80 5.96
N CYS A 121 -3.58 2.53 6.20
CA CYS A 121 -3.80 1.86 7.49
C CYS A 121 -3.09 2.56 8.66
N LYS A 122 -1.86 3.05 8.44
CA LYS A 122 -1.14 3.87 9.44
C LYS A 122 -1.83 5.21 9.66
N ALA A 123 -2.31 5.85 8.59
CA ALA A 123 -3.07 7.11 8.69
C ALA A 123 -4.35 6.89 9.51
N MET A 124 -5.18 5.91 9.17
CA MET A 124 -6.37 5.52 9.94
C MET A 124 -6.04 5.28 11.41
N LYS A 125 -5.00 4.50 11.72
CA LYS A 125 -4.58 4.25 13.12
C LYS A 125 -4.09 5.51 13.84
N SER A 126 -3.47 6.46 13.14
CA SER A 126 -3.06 7.74 13.71
C SER A 126 -4.23 8.69 13.96
N LEU A 127 -5.21 8.73 13.05
CA LEU A 127 -6.43 9.53 13.20
C LEU A 127 -7.33 8.96 14.29
N ALA A 128 -7.40 7.62 14.44
CA ALA A 128 -8.14 6.97 15.52
C ALA A 128 -7.58 7.41 16.88
N LYS A 129 -6.27 7.33 17.07
CA LYS A 129 -5.60 7.85 18.27
C LYS A 129 -5.82 9.34 18.51
N LEU A 130 -5.95 10.15 17.46
CA LEU A 130 -6.27 11.58 17.60
C LEU A 130 -7.73 11.79 18.03
N SER A 131 -8.66 10.98 17.53
CA SER A 131 -10.06 10.97 17.98
C SER A 131 -10.19 10.47 19.42
N ASP A 132 -9.47 9.42 19.81
CA ASP A 132 -9.44 8.90 21.18
C ASP A 132 -8.89 9.95 22.16
N LEU A 133 -7.82 10.65 21.75
CA LEU A 133 -7.23 11.75 22.50
C LEU A 133 -8.21 12.92 22.65
N ALA A 134 -8.93 13.28 21.58
CA ALA A 134 -9.92 14.35 21.59
C ALA A 134 -11.11 14.06 22.51
N ASN A 135 -11.57 12.82 22.52
CA ASN A 135 -12.65 12.36 23.40
C ASN A 135 -12.22 12.26 24.87
N ASN A 136 -10.92 12.38 25.18
CA ASN A 136 -10.39 12.39 26.53
C ASN A 136 -10.02 13.82 26.96
N ALA A 137 -10.96 14.51 27.59
CA ALA A 137 -10.79 15.89 28.06
C ALA A 137 -9.55 16.08 28.95
N THR A 138 -9.26 15.13 29.84
CA THR A 138 -8.08 15.15 30.72
C THR A 138 -6.77 15.08 29.91
N ALA A 139 -6.71 14.26 28.87
CA ALA A 139 -5.54 14.14 28.01
C ALA A 139 -5.36 15.39 27.12
N MET A 140 -6.44 16.00 26.65
CA MET A 140 -6.41 17.29 25.95
C MET A 140 -5.91 18.42 26.86
N ALA A 141 -6.39 18.50 28.11
CA ALA A 141 -5.91 19.46 29.09
C ALA A 141 -4.42 19.25 29.44
N ALA A 142 -4.00 18.00 29.67
CA ALA A 142 -2.60 17.67 29.92
C ALA A 142 -1.69 18.01 28.72
N LEU A 143 -2.17 17.84 27.48
CA LEU A 143 -1.42 18.22 26.28
C LEU A 143 -1.36 19.76 26.14
N ALA A 144 -2.45 20.46 26.43
CA ALA A 144 -2.50 21.93 26.48
C ALA A 144 -1.43 22.49 27.43
N SER A 145 -1.41 22.03 28.68
CA SER A 145 -0.43 22.46 29.69
C SER A 145 1.00 22.05 29.30
N LYS A 146 1.23 20.82 28.86
CA LYS A 146 2.57 20.31 28.51
C LYS A 146 3.17 20.98 27.26
N LYS A 147 2.34 21.52 26.37
CA LYS A 147 2.77 22.24 25.16
C LYS A 147 2.61 23.75 25.27
N GLN A 148 2.14 24.26 26.41
CA GLN A 148 1.83 25.68 26.62
C GLN A 148 1.00 26.25 25.45
N LEU A 149 -0.05 25.51 25.06
CA LEU A 149 -0.88 25.86 23.91
C LEU A 149 -1.82 27.01 24.29
N ASN A 150 -1.70 28.14 23.58
CA ASN A 150 -2.62 29.26 23.72
C ASN A 150 -4.00 28.90 23.15
N GLU A 151 -5.06 29.64 23.53
CA GLU A 151 -6.44 29.37 23.10
C GLU A 151 -6.59 29.26 21.57
N THR A 152 -5.93 30.12 20.80
CA THR A 152 -5.93 30.07 19.33
C THR A 152 -5.30 28.77 18.78
N GLN A 153 -4.33 28.20 19.48
CA GLN A 153 -3.70 26.93 19.11
C GLN A 153 -4.56 25.74 19.53
N MET A 154 -5.28 25.83 20.66
CA MET A 154 -6.28 24.87 21.09
C MET A 154 -7.46 24.81 20.11
N ALA A 155 -7.98 25.95 19.67
CA ALA A 155 -9.02 26.02 18.64
C ALA A 155 -8.55 25.38 17.31
N LYS A 156 -7.35 25.72 16.83
CA LYS A 156 -6.74 25.09 15.64
C LYS A 156 -6.46 23.59 15.83
N LEU A 157 -6.23 23.11 17.05
CA LEU A 157 -6.08 21.70 17.36
C LEU A 157 -7.44 20.98 17.28
N GLN A 158 -8.49 21.55 17.88
CA GLN A 158 -9.86 21.04 17.79
C GLN A 158 -10.38 21.01 16.35
N GLU A 159 -10.12 22.05 15.56
CA GLU A 159 -10.46 22.10 14.13
C GLU A 159 -9.75 20.97 13.34
N LYS A 160 -8.44 20.78 13.57
CA LYS A 160 -7.68 19.68 12.96
C LYS A 160 -8.18 18.31 13.39
N ILE A 161 -8.60 18.17 14.64
CA ILE A 161 -9.24 16.95 15.18
C ILE A 161 -10.58 16.70 14.48
N GLY A 162 -11.44 17.70 14.34
CA GLY A 162 -12.72 17.56 13.63
C GLY A 162 -12.52 17.10 12.18
N ASN A 163 -11.61 17.76 11.45
CA ASN A 163 -11.22 17.38 10.10
C ASN A 163 -10.60 15.96 10.04
N ALA A 164 -9.78 15.59 11.04
CA ALA A 164 -9.21 14.25 11.17
C ALA A 164 -10.28 13.17 11.39
N THR A 165 -11.28 13.45 12.23
CA THR A 165 -12.39 12.53 12.52
C THR A 165 -13.31 12.35 11.32
N THR A 166 -13.63 13.42 10.57
CA THR A 166 -14.38 13.32 9.30
C THR A 166 -13.63 12.45 8.29
N LYS A 167 -12.32 12.70 8.10
CA LYS A 167 -11.48 11.91 7.19
C LYS A 167 -11.28 10.45 7.65
N LEU A 168 -11.30 10.20 8.96
CA LEU A 168 -11.30 8.85 9.50
C LEU A 168 -12.60 8.11 9.16
N LYS A 169 -13.76 8.76 9.32
CA LYS A 169 -15.07 8.18 8.94
C LYS A 169 -15.14 7.87 7.45
N GLU A 170 -14.66 8.79 6.61
CA GLU A 170 -14.54 8.60 5.16
C GLU A 170 -13.67 7.37 4.81
N MET A 171 -12.50 7.22 5.43
CA MET A 171 -11.65 6.03 5.22
C MET A 171 -12.22 4.74 5.83
N GLN A 172 -13.01 4.83 6.92
CA GLN A 172 -13.68 3.68 7.53
C GLN A 172 -14.90 3.20 6.72
N ALA A 173 -15.54 4.09 5.95
CA ALA A 173 -16.62 3.70 5.03
C ALA A 173 -16.13 2.80 3.90
N ASN A 174 -14.82 2.79 3.59
CA ASN A 174 -14.22 1.83 2.68
C ASN A 174 -13.92 0.51 3.42
N THR A 175 -14.89 -0.41 3.40
CA THR A 175 -14.81 -1.71 4.08
C THR A 175 -13.61 -2.56 3.63
N THR A 176 -13.32 -2.58 2.33
CA THR A 176 -12.14 -3.27 1.78
C THR A 176 -10.83 -2.76 2.40
N LEU A 177 -10.71 -1.44 2.59
CA LEU A 177 -9.56 -0.84 3.25
C LEU A 177 -9.53 -1.21 4.75
N THR A 178 -10.65 -1.14 5.48
CA THR A 178 -10.67 -1.53 6.90
C THR A 178 -10.28 -2.98 7.11
N ASP A 179 -10.77 -3.89 6.27
CA ASP A 179 -10.49 -5.33 6.37
C ASP A 179 -9.02 -5.63 6.07
N LEU A 180 -8.47 -5.00 5.03
CA LEU A 180 -7.06 -5.11 4.67
C LEU A 180 -6.12 -4.44 5.70
N CYS A 181 -6.63 -3.46 6.46
CA CYS A 181 -5.93 -2.89 7.61
C CYS A 181 -6.02 -3.76 8.87
N ALA A 182 -7.13 -4.49 9.06
CA ALA A 182 -7.31 -5.42 10.16
C ALA A 182 -6.47 -6.69 9.97
N SER A 183 -6.43 -7.26 8.76
CA SER A 183 -5.59 -8.42 8.43
C SER A 183 -4.10 -8.13 8.61
N GLN A 184 -3.63 -6.95 8.18
CA GLN A 184 -2.24 -6.51 8.40
C GLN A 184 -1.89 -6.27 9.88
N GLN A 185 -2.87 -5.96 10.73
CA GLN A 185 -2.63 -5.87 12.18
C GLN A 185 -2.49 -7.26 12.80
N LYS A 186 -3.33 -8.23 12.39
CA LYS A 186 -3.22 -9.64 12.81
C LYS A 186 -1.90 -10.27 12.37
N ALA A 187 -1.47 -10.04 11.11
CA ALA A 187 -0.18 -10.53 10.60
C ALA A 187 1.02 -10.05 11.43
N LYS A 188 0.97 -8.86 12.03
CA LYS A 188 2.03 -8.31 12.90
C LYS A 188 1.94 -8.75 14.36
N ALA A 189 0.81 -9.31 14.78
CA ALA A 189 0.66 -9.92 16.10
C ALA A 189 1.10 -11.39 16.12
N GLY A 190 1.08 -12.07 14.96
CA GLY A 190 1.47 -13.49 14.82
C GLY A 190 2.96 -13.78 15.00
N ASP A 191 3.85 -12.83 14.65
CA ASP A 191 5.32 -13.01 14.77
C ASP A 191 5.85 -13.13 16.22
N ALA A 192 4.98 -12.96 17.23
CA ALA A 192 5.34 -13.10 18.65
C ALA A 192 5.01 -14.48 19.25
N SER A 193 4.41 -15.40 18.49
CA SER A 193 3.96 -16.70 19.03
C SER A 193 4.09 -17.86 18.02
N ALA A 194 5.32 -18.15 17.61
CA ALA A 194 5.67 -19.34 16.84
C ALA A 194 6.82 -20.13 17.50
N SER A 195 6.61 -20.55 18.75
CA SER A 195 7.48 -21.53 19.44
C SER A 195 6.67 -22.47 20.33
N THR A 196 5.77 -23.25 19.71
CA THR A 196 5.35 -24.53 20.26
C THR A 196 5.51 -25.59 19.19
N SER A 197 6.34 -26.58 19.48
CA SER A 197 6.72 -27.68 18.61
C SER A 197 5.53 -28.45 18.06
N ALA A 198 5.67 -28.99 16.85
CA ALA A 198 4.83 -30.07 16.38
C ALA A 198 5.04 -31.29 17.27
N THR A 199 4.00 -31.71 17.98
CA THR A 199 3.95 -33.00 18.67
C THR A 199 2.95 -33.89 17.97
N GLN A 200 3.41 -35.03 17.48
CA GLN A 200 2.57 -36.08 16.92
C GLN A 200 1.58 -36.59 17.97
N ALA A 201 0.30 -36.71 17.61
CA ALA A 201 -0.67 -37.51 18.35
C ALA A 201 -1.07 -38.69 17.46
N GLN A 202 -0.38 -39.81 17.65
CA GLN A 202 -0.60 -41.06 16.92
C GLN A 202 -1.84 -41.80 17.47
N SER A 203 -2.52 -42.50 16.57
CA SER A 203 -3.75 -43.29 16.78
C SER A 203 -3.65 -44.41 17.81
N THR A 204 -4.77 -44.72 18.48
CA THR A 204 -4.99 -45.95 19.26
C THR A 204 -6.10 -46.82 18.64
N GLY A 205 -5.83 -48.12 18.46
CA GLY A 205 -6.72 -49.12 17.83
C GLY A 205 -6.56 -49.17 16.30
N GLY A 206 -6.20 -50.27 15.63
CA GLY A 206 -6.18 -51.68 16.01
C GLY A 206 -7.59 -52.29 15.98
N SER A 207 -8.00 -53.16 15.06
CA SER A 207 -7.32 -53.84 13.93
C SER A 207 -8.39 -54.15 12.83
N ALA A 208 -8.19 -54.83 11.69
CA ALA A 208 -7.12 -55.69 11.17
C ALA A 208 -7.16 -55.81 9.61
N ALA A 209 -6.45 -56.81 9.06
CA ALA A 209 -6.69 -57.50 7.78
C ALA A 209 -6.65 -56.73 6.42
N LYS A 210 -5.47 -56.84 5.77
CA LYS A 210 -5.26 -57.15 4.34
C LYS A 210 -6.23 -56.57 3.27
N GLY A 211 -5.69 -55.63 2.50
CA GLY A 211 -5.35 -55.94 1.10
C GLY A 211 -6.17 -55.29 -0.02
N ALA A 212 -5.42 -54.74 -0.99
CA ALA A 212 -5.77 -54.40 -2.37
C ALA A 212 -6.54 -53.09 -2.69
N ALA A 213 -6.25 -52.63 -3.91
CA ALA A 213 -6.92 -51.62 -4.74
C ALA A 213 -6.90 -50.15 -4.26
N ALA A 214 -6.18 -49.32 -5.01
CA ALA A 214 -6.26 -47.88 -4.93
C ALA A 214 -7.59 -47.36 -5.50
N GLY A 215 -8.25 -46.47 -4.76
CA GLY A 215 -9.32 -45.61 -5.27
C GLY A 215 -8.93 -44.15 -5.06
N LEU A 216 -8.50 -43.46 -6.12
CA LEU A 216 -8.48 -41.99 -6.10
C LEU A 216 -9.91 -41.49 -6.27
N SER A 217 -10.50 -40.95 -5.20
CA SER A 217 -11.67 -40.08 -5.33
C SER A 217 -11.25 -38.63 -5.12
N ALA A 218 -11.44 -37.82 -6.16
CA ALA A 218 -11.23 -36.38 -6.07
C ALA A 218 -12.30 -35.74 -5.17
N GLN A 219 -11.91 -34.78 -4.33
CA GLN A 219 -12.80 -33.71 -3.92
C GLN A 219 -12.11 -32.35 -4.10
N SER A 220 -12.77 -31.53 -4.91
CA SER A 220 -12.39 -30.18 -5.26
C SER A 220 -12.61 -29.21 -4.09
N ALA A 221 -11.69 -28.26 -3.92
CA ALA A 221 -11.91 -27.04 -3.14
C ALA A 221 -11.90 -25.83 -4.09
N PRO A 222 -12.89 -24.93 -4.05
CA PRO A 222 -13.04 -23.88 -5.05
C PRO A 222 -12.07 -22.71 -4.81
N TYR A 223 -11.23 -22.42 -5.80
CA TYR A 223 -10.51 -21.16 -5.89
C TYR A 223 -11.48 -20.02 -6.25
N ILE A 224 -11.77 -19.13 -5.29
CA ILE A 224 -12.48 -17.88 -5.58
C ILE A 224 -11.49 -16.90 -6.21
N PHE A 225 -11.46 -16.89 -7.54
CA PHE A 225 -10.97 -15.76 -8.32
C PHE A 225 -11.85 -14.52 -8.04
N VAL A 226 -11.23 -13.37 -7.72
CA VAL A 226 -11.91 -12.07 -7.69
C VAL A 226 -11.24 -11.10 -8.68
N PRO A 227 -11.64 -11.09 -9.96
CA PRO A 227 -11.15 -10.15 -10.96
C PRO A 227 -12.24 -9.12 -11.33
N LEU A 228 -12.62 -8.23 -10.42
CA LEU A 228 -13.61 -7.18 -10.76
C LEU A 228 -13.56 -5.96 -9.83
N LEU A 229 -12.71 -4.97 -10.17
CA LEU A 229 -12.81 -3.59 -9.61
C LEU A 229 -12.11 -2.52 -10.48
N ALA A 230 -12.23 -2.63 -11.80
CA ALA A 230 -11.70 -1.65 -12.76
C ALA A 230 -12.73 -0.61 -13.26
N GLY A 231 -13.98 -0.63 -12.75
CA GLY A 231 -15.12 0.04 -13.41
C GLY A 231 -15.77 1.23 -12.71
N VAL A 232 -15.39 1.61 -11.48
CA VAL A 232 -16.23 2.53 -10.65
C VAL A 232 -15.70 3.97 -10.54
N PHE A 233 -14.44 4.25 -10.88
CA PHE A 233 -13.85 5.58 -10.70
C PHE A 233 -14.07 6.59 -11.85
N ALA A 234 -14.91 6.28 -12.83
CA ALA A 234 -15.15 7.11 -14.02
C ALA A 234 -16.40 8.02 -13.97
N MET A 235 -17.08 8.15 -12.82
CA MET A 235 -18.30 8.96 -12.66
C MET A 235 -18.26 10.03 -11.54
N LEU A 236 -17.06 10.39 -11.07
CA LEU A 236 -16.86 11.46 -10.07
C LEU A 236 -15.73 12.42 -10.48
N LEU A 237 -15.84 12.95 -11.70
CA LEU A 237 -15.03 14.04 -12.23
C LEU A 237 -15.87 14.89 -13.20
#